data_AF-A0A1H8VL12-F1
#
_entry.id   AF-A0A1H8VL12-F1
#
_cell.length_a   1.000
_cell.length_b   1.000
_cell.length_c   1.000
_cell.angle_alpha   90.00
_cell.angle_beta   90.00
_cell.angle_gamma   90.00
#
_symmetry.space_group_name_H-M   'P 1'
#
loop_
_entity.id
_entity.type
_entity.pdbx_description
1 polymer ?
#
loop_
_entity_poly.entity_id
_entity_poly.type
_entity_poly.pdbx_seq_one_letter_code
_entity_poly.pdbx_strand_id
1 'polypeptide(L)'
;KRQKEIIDLVAGEVQLRSKRALIEAFIEENLPKLKPSDNVIKAFESYWTDSKKAAFGELCKAENINPQELEKLLNHYAFANRLPREQEIVDSLNFKPKILERKPIIERVGDKIKSFIDTFIEGMGGSV
;
A
#
# COMPACT_ATOMS: atom_id res chain seq x y z
N LYS A 1 21.20 15.79 9.70
CA LYS A 1 20.88 16.99 8.88
C LYS A 1 20.33 16.59 7.51
N ARG A 2 21.10 15.89 6.67
CA ARG A 2 20.66 15.42 5.34
C ARG A 2 19.34 14.60 5.30
N GLN A 3 19.12 13.68 6.25
CA GLN A 3 17.86 12.94 6.35
C GLN A 3 16.66 13.87 6.54
N LYS A 4 16.79 14.86 7.42
CA LYS A 4 15.73 15.80 7.78
C LYS A 4 15.38 16.72 6.61
N GLU A 5 16.40 17.21 5.89
CA GLU A 5 16.22 17.99 4.66
C GLU A 5 15.48 17.21 3.57
N ILE A 6 15.75 15.91 3.45
CA ILE A 6 15.05 15.04 2.51
C ILE A 6 13.60 14.82 2.94
N ILE A 7 13.34 14.58 4.24
CA ILE A 7 11.97 14.47 4.75
C ILE A 7 11.21 15.76 4.47
N ASP A 8 11.81 16.92 4.75
CA ASP A 8 11.15 18.22 4.56
C ASP A 8 10.92 18.51 3.06
N LEU A 9 11.84 18.12 2.18
CA LEU A 9 11.66 18.21 0.72
C LEU A 9 10.52 17.31 0.23
N VAL A 10 10.55 16.03 0.60
CA VAL A 10 9.58 15.03 0.10
C VAL A 10 8.21 15.24 0.75
N ALA A 11 8.13 15.56 2.05
CA ALA A 11 6.88 15.91 2.73
C ALA A 11 6.36 17.31 2.35
N GLY A 12 7.17 18.13 1.67
CA GLY A 12 6.69 19.39 1.07
C GLY A 12 5.64 19.15 -0.02
N GLU A 13 5.77 18.03 -0.75
CA GLU A 13 4.84 17.62 -1.80
C GLU A 13 3.48 17.22 -1.20
N VAL A 14 2.41 17.87 -1.68
CA VAL A 14 1.04 17.68 -1.14
C VAL A 14 0.62 16.21 -1.13
N GLN A 15 1.00 15.45 -2.15
CA GLN A 15 0.68 14.03 -2.30
C GLN A 15 1.49 13.10 -1.38
N LEU A 16 2.59 13.61 -0.82
CA LEU A 16 3.57 12.83 -0.06
C LEU A 16 3.53 13.12 1.45
N ARG A 17 2.88 14.22 1.87
CA ARG A 17 2.65 14.54 3.30
C ARG A 17 2.06 13.39 4.09
N SER A 18 1.10 12.70 3.49
CA SER A 18 0.35 11.64 4.14
C SER A 18 1.22 10.36 4.26
N LYS A 19 2.23 10.19 3.39
CA LYS A 19 3.09 9.00 3.31
C LYS A 19 4.37 9.10 4.13
N ARG A 20 4.33 9.83 5.25
CA ARG A 20 5.51 10.15 6.06
C ARG A 20 6.26 8.91 6.58
N ALA A 21 5.55 7.89 7.05
CA ALA A 21 6.20 6.65 7.49
C ALA A 21 6.87 5.88 6.36
N LEU A 22 6.31 5.90 5.14
CA LEU A 22 6.97 5.31 3.98
C LEU A 22 8.24 6.08 3.61
N ILE A 23 8.24 7.41 3.75
CA ILE A 23 9.42 8.26 3.53
C ILE A 23 10.49 7.95 4.57
N GLU A 24 10.13 7.76 5.83
CA GLU A 24 11.06 7.38 6.90
C GLU A 24 11.69 6.01 6.64
N ALA A 25 10.89 4.98 6.33
CA ALA A 25 11.38 3.66 5.97
C ALA A 25 12.31 3.71 4.74
N PHE A 26 11.93 4.48 3.71
CA PHE A 26 12.78 4.69 2.54
C PHE A 26 14.14 5.29 2.93
N ILE A 27 14.13 6.31 3.78
CA ILE A 27 15.36 6.98 4.22
C ILE A 27 16.25 6.03 5.01
N GLU A 28 15.70 5.23 5.92
CA GLU A 28 16.51 4.27 6.68
C GLU A 28 17.18 3.24 5.76
N GLU A 29 16.46 2.73 4.76
CA GLU A 29 16.95 1.64 3.91
C GLU A 29 17.77 2.09 2.68
N ASN A 30 17.52 3.31 2.18
CA ASN A 30 18.05 3.78 0.89
C ASN A 30 18.96 4.99 1.02
N LEU A 31 18.87 5.80 2.09
CA LEU A 31 19.76 6.96 2.27
C LEU A 31 21.27 6.60 2.31
N PRO A 32 21.71 5.46 2.86
CA PRO A 32 23.12 5.05 2.78
C PRO A 32 23.59 4.77 1.34
N LYS A 33 22.65 4.46 0.44
CA LYS A 33 22.90 4.12 -0.97
C LYS A 33 22.79 5.33 -1.89
N LEU A 34 22.09 6.40 -1.47
CA LEU A 34 21.82 7.59 -2.26
C LEU A 34 22.98 8.61 -2.22
N LYS A 35 23.41 9.05 -3.40
CA LYS A 35 24.42 10.11 -3.52
C LYS A 35 23.80 11.49 -3.26
N PRO A 36 24.58 12.47 -2.80
CA PRO A 36 24.07 13.84 -2.56
C PRO A 36 23.46 14.52 -3.78
N SER A 37 23.86 14.09 -4.99
CA SER A 37 23.36 14.61 -6.27
C SER A 37 22.09 13.93 -6.79
N ASP A 38 21.67 12.82 -6.16
CA ASP A 38 20.55 12.04 -6.68
C ASP A 38 19.23 12.75 -6.39
N ASN A 39 18.30 12.69 -7.34
CA ASN A 39 16.95 13.22 -7.16
C ASN A 39 16.20 12.30 -6.20
N VAL A 40 16.13 12.71 -4.93
CA VAL A 40 15.57 11.90 -3.86
C VAL A 40 14.06 11.68 -4.04
N ILE A 41 13.35 12.64 -4.63
CA ILE A 41 11.93 12.48 -4.97
C ILE A 41 11.75 11.33 -5.96
N LYS A 42 12.52 11.31 -7.06
CA LYS A 42 12.47 10.21 -8.04
C LYS A 42 12.88 8.87 -7.44
N ALA A 43 13.89 8.86 -6.58
CA ALA A 43 14.31 7.64 -5.90
C ALA A 43 13.22 7.11 -4.96
N PHE A 44 12.54 8.00 -4.25
CA PHE A 44 11.40 7.66 -3.41
C PHE A 44 10.20 7.15 -4.24
N GLU A 45 9.87 7.80 -5.35
CA GLU A 45 8.80 7.34 -6.26
C GLU A 45 9.07 5.93 -6.79
N SER A 46 10.32 5.63 -7.17
CA SER A 46 10.72 4.29 -7.59
C SER A 46 10.59 3.29 -6.44
N TYR A 47 11.16 3.61 -5.28
CA TYR A 47 11.08 2.74 -4.10
C TYR A 47 9.64 2.46 -3.69
N TRP A 48 8.79 3.48 -3.68
CA TRP A 48 7.38 3.32 -3.34
C TRP A 48 6.67 2.48 -4.40
N THR A 49 6.91 2.71 -5.69
CA THR A 49 6.34 1.88 -6.76
C THR A 49 6.73 0.42 -6.60
N ASP A 50 8.00 0.15 -6.30
CA ASP A 50 8.52 -1.20 -6.12
C ASP A 50 7.98 -1.85 -4.84
N SER A 51 7.94 -1.11 -3.73
CA SER A 51 7.38 -1.57 -2.45
C SER A 51 5.88 -1.87 -2.57
N LYS A 52 5.14 -1.03 -3.29
CA LYS A 52 3.71 -1.25 -3.57
C LYS A 52 3.51 -2.53 -4.39
N LYS A 53 4.31 -2.74 -5.43
CA LYS A 53 4.25 -3.96 -6.26
C LYS A 53 4.61 -5.21 -5.45
N ALA A 54 5.65 -5.12 -4.60
CA ALA A 54 6.07 -6.22 -3.74
C ALA A 54 4.96 -6.58 -2.73
N ALA A 55 4.44 -5.60 -1.97
CA ALA A 55 3.37 -5.81 -1.02
C ALA A 55 2.08 -6.33 -1.68
N PHE A 56 1.75 -5.84 -2.88
CA PHE A 56 0.62 -6.33 -3.66
C PHE A 56 0.79 -7.81 -4.03
N GLY A 57 1.97 -8.18 -4.52
CA GLY A 57 2.29 -9.57 -4.86
C GLY A 57 2.30 -10.49 -3.65
N GLU A 58 2.83 -10.02 -2.52
CA GLU A 58 2.80 -10.75 -1.25
C GLU A 58 1.39 -10.95 -0.73
N LEU A 59 0.54 -9.92 -0.78
CA LEU A 59 -0.87 -10.02 -0.38
C LEU A 59 -1.61 -11.04 -1.24
N CYS A 60 -1.42 -10.99 -2.57
CA CYS A 60 -2.02 -11.97 -3.48
C CYS A 60 -1.57 -13.39 -3.17
N LYS A 61 -0.28 -13.61 -2.92
CA LYS A 61 0.28 -14.94 -2.62
C LYS A 61 -0.16 -15.46 -1.24
N ALA A 62 -0.10 -14.61 -0.22
CA ALA A 62 -0.38 -14.99 1.17
C ALA A 62 -1.85 -15.36 1.38
N GLU A 63 -2.77 -14.65 0.74
CA GLU A 63 -4.21 -14.88 0.85
C GLU A 63 -4.81 -15.62 -0.34
N ASN A 64 -3.99 -16.01 -1.32
CA ASN A 64 -4.41 -16.68 -2.55
C ASN A 64 -5.52 -15.91 -3.30
N ILE A 65 -5.33 -14.60 -3.42
CA ILE A 65 -6.20 -13.67 -4.13
C ILE A 65 -5.78 -13.60 -5.59
N ASN A 66 -6.74 -13.49 -6.50
CA ASN A 66 -6.48 -13.20 -7.90
C ASN A 66 -5.92 -11.77 -8.03
N PRO A 67 -4.70 -11.58 -8.57
CA PRO A 67 -4.13 -10.24 -8.76
C PRO A 67 -5.04 -9.29 -9.54
N GLN A 68 -5.73 -9.77 -10.57
CA GLN A 68 -6.60 -8.95 -11.40
C GLN A 68 -7.83 -8.47 -10.61
N GLU A 69 -8.38 -9.31 -9.74
CA GLU A 69 -9.51 -8.94 -8.90
C GLU A 69 -9.07 -7.97 -7.80
N LEU A 70 -7.93 -8.22 -7.14
CA LEU A 70 -7.39 -7.28 -6.17
C LEU A 70 -7.15 -5.89 -6.80
N GLU A 71 -6.58 -5.85 -7.99
CA GLU A 71 -6.37 -4.60 -8.73
C GLU A 71 -7.70 -3.87 -9.03
N LYS A 72 -8.75 -4.60 -9.41
CA LYS A 72 -10.10 -4.02 -9.56
C LYS A 72 -10.63 -3.44 -8.25
N LEU A 73 -10.47 -4.14 -7.12
CA LEU A 73 -10.91 -3.65 -5.81
C LEU A 73 -10.18 -2.36 -5.43
N LEU A 74 -8.87 -2.30 -5.66
CA LEU A 74 -8.06 -1.10 -5.39
C LEU A 74 -8.44 0.06 -6.30
N ASN A 75 -8.70 -0.20 -7.59
CA ASN A 75 -9.17 0.82 -8.52
C ASN A 75 -10.55 1.34 -8.11
N HIS A 76 -11.49 0.45 -7.78
CA HIS A 76 -12.80 0.83 -7.25
C HIS A 76 -12.68 1.70 -6.00
N TYR A 77 -11.78 1.37 -5.08
CA TYR A 77 -11.50 2.21 -3.94
C TYR A 77 -10.98 3.60 -4.37
N ALA A 78 -10.01 3.66 -5.28
CA ALA A 78 -9.45 4.94 -5.74
C ALA A 78 -10.49 5.86 -6.42
N PHE A 79 -11.53 5.30 -7.04
CA PHE A 79 -12.61 6.09 -7.69
C PHE A 79 -13.81 6.37 -6.77
N ALA A 80 -14.26 5.37 -6.01
CA ALA A 80 -15.49 5.44 -5.22
C ALA A 80 -15.23 5.73 -3.72
N ASN A 81 -13.96 5.76 -3.31
CA ASN A 81 -13.50 5.89 -1.93
C ASN A 81 -14.21 4.93 -0.96
N ARG A 82 -14.48 3.70 -1.43
CA ARG A 82 -15.23 2.68 -0.68
C ARG A 82 -14.43 1.39 -0.61
N LEU A 83 -14.31 0.84 0.60
CA LEU A 83 -13.74 -0.48 0.82
C LEU A 83 -14.54 -1.58 0.10
N PRO A 84 -13.87 -2.68 -0.28
CA PRO A 84 -14.53 -3.81 -0.92
C PRO A 84 -15.51 -4.48 0.05
N ARG A 85 -16.66 -4.91 -0.47
CA ARG A 85 -17.65 -5.67 0.29
C ARG A 85 -17.17 -7.09 0.56
N GLU A 86 -17.72 -7.72 1.58
CA GLU A 86 -17.44 -9.12 1.92
C GLU A 86 -17.57 -10.07 0.71
N GLN A 87 -18.62 -9.89 -0.11
CA GLN A 87 -18.82 -10.70 -1.30
C GLN A 87 -17.75 -10.45 -2.37
N GLU A 88 -17.35 -9.18 -2.57
CA GLU A 88 -16.29 -8.80 -3.51
C GLU A 88 -14.93 -9.38 -3.08
N ILE A 89 -14.66 -9.41 -1.78
CA ILE A 89 -13.47 -10.07 -1.21
C ILE A 89 -13.50 -11.57 -1.52
N VAL A 90 -14.62 -12.25 -1.27
CA VAL A 90 -14.75 -13.69 -1.57
C VAL A 90 -14.57 -13.97 -3.06
N ASP A 91 -15.16 -13.15 -3.92
CA ASP A 91 -15.09 -13.30 -5.36
C ASP A 91 -13.67 -13.05 -5.90
N SER A 92 -12.85 -12.29 -5.16
CA SER A 92 -11.44 -12.07 -5.49
C SER A 92 -10.52 -13.26 -5.17
N LEU A 93 -10.94 -14.20 -4.32
CA LEU A 93 -10.14 -15.37 -3.95
C LEU A 93 -10.07 -16.39 -5.11
N ASN A 94 -8.91 -17.00 -5.32
CA ASN A 94 -8.76 -18.10 -6.29
C ASN A 94 -9.44 -19.41 -5.83
N PHE A 95 -10.01 -19.42 -4.63
CA PHE A 95 -10.68 -20.56 -4.05
C PHE A 95 -12.00 -20.12 -3.40
N LYS A 96 -12.96 -21.03 -3.30
CA LYS A 96 -14.21 -20.77 -2.57
C LYS A 96 -14.09 -21.26 -1.13
N PRO A 97 -14.03 -20.37 -0.12
CA PRO A 97 -14.00 -20.78 1.27
C PRO A 97 -15.30 -21.48 1.66
N LYS A 98 -15.22 -22.46 2.57
CA LYS A 98 -16.41 -23.13 3.13
C LYS A 98 -17.18 -22.18 4.02
N ILE A 99 -18.49 -22.43 4.22
CA ILE A 99 -19.39 -21.55 5.00
C ILE A 99 -18.81 -21.19 6.37
N LEU A 100 -18.21 -22.16 7.07
CA LEU A 100 -17.64 -21.96 8.42
C LEU A 100 -16.33 -21.15 8.43
N GLU A 101 -15.53 -21.26 7.37
CA GLU A 101 -14.23 -20.59 7.25
C GLU A 101 -14.36 -19.22 6.57
N ARG A 102 -15.50 -18.97 5.93
CA ARG A 102 -15.77 -17.78 5.13
C ARG A 102 -15.61 -16.49 5.91
N LYS A 103 -16.25 -16.39 7.08
CA LYS A 103 -16.22 -15.18 7.91
C LYS A 103 -14.79 -14.79 8.35
N PRO A 104 -14.00 -15.68 9.00
CA PRO A 104 -12.64 -15.32 9.43
C PRO A 104 -11.69 -15.04 8.25
N ILE A 105 -11.88 -15.68 7.09
CA ILE A 105 -11.08 -15.38 5.89
C ILE A 105 -11.41 -13.97 5.37
N ILE A 106 -12.70 -13.62 5.28
CA ILE A 106 -13.11 -12.29 4.81
C ILE A 106 -12.59 -11.19 5.73
N GLU A 107 -12.74 -11.35 7.04
CA GLU A 107 -12.25 -10.37 8.03
C GLU A 107 -10.72 -10.19 7.87
N ARG A 108 -9.96 -11.29 7.84
CA ARG A 108 -8.50 -11.26 7.68
C ARG A 108 -8.07 -10.62 6.36
N VAL A 109 -8.69 -11.00 5.25
CA VAL A 109 -8.36 -10.47 3.92
C VAL A 109 -8.76 -9.00 3.81
N GLY A 110 -9.94 -8.64 4.30
CA GLY A 110 -10.42 -7.27 4.35
C GLY A 110 -9.49 -6.35 5.13
N ASP A 111 -9.04 -6.78 6.30
CA ASP A 111 -8.08 -6.02 7.12
C ASP A 111 -6.74 -5.82 6.41
N LYS A 112 -6.25 -6.85 5.69
CA LYS A 112 -5.02 -6.74 4.90
C LYS A 112 -5.17 -5.79 3.71
N ILE A 113 -6.30 -5.87 2.99
CA ILE A 113 -6.59 -4.95 1.87
C ILE A 113 -6.71 -3.53 2.40
N LYS A 114 -7.42 -3.31 3.51
CA LYS A 114 -7.52 -2.01 4.16
C LYS A 114 -6.14 -1.49 4.55
N SER A 115 -5.33 -2.30 5.23
CA SER A 115 -3.96 -1.92 5.61
C SER A 115 -3.10 -1.54 4.40
N PHE A 116 -3.25 -2.27 3.29
CA PHE A 116 -2.57 -1.95 2.03
C PHE A 116 -3.04 -0.60 1.46
N ILE A 117 -4.34 -0.35 1.45
CA ILE A 117 -4.94 0.92 1.01
C ILE A 117 -4.44 2.07 1.89
N ASP A 118 -4.54 1.93 3.22
CA ASP A 118 -4.13 2.95 4.19
C ASP A 118 -2.63 3.28 4.07
N THR A 119 -1.81 2.29 3.71
CA THR A 119 -0.35 2.47 3.56
C THR A 119 0.02 3.04 2.19
N PHE A 120 -0.47 2.43 1.11
CA PHE A 120 0.02 2.72 -0.24
C PHE A 120 -0.89 3.65 -1.06
N ILE A 121 -2.19 3.69 -0.78
CA ILE A 121 -3.16 4.50 -1.52
C ILE A 121 -3.38 5.81 -0.78
N GLU A 122 -3.93 5.77 0.43
CA GLU A 122 -4.13 6.96 1.25
C GLU A 122 -2.80 7.45 1.82
N GLY A 123 -1.98 6.52 2.32
CA GLY A 123 -0.77 6.82 3.07
C GLY A 123 -1.11 7.67 4.28
N MET A 124 -1.42 7.10 5.44
CA MET A 124 -1.62 7.82 6.72
C MET A 124 -2.14 9.28 6.64
N GLY A 125 -3.32 9.44 6.03
CA GLY A 125 -4.14 10.66 6.07
C GLY A 125 -5.57 10.42 6.57
N GLY A 126 -5.98 9.15 6.72
CA GLY A 126 -7.25 8.76 7.31
C GLY A 126 -7.16 8.62 8.83
N SER A 127 -7.02 9.72 9.55
CA SER A 127 -7.46 9.77 10.95
C SER A 127 -8.87 10.34 10.96
N VAL A 128 -9.88 9.47 11.06
CA VAL A 128 -10.90 9.38 12.13
C VAL A 128 -11.91 8.30 11.79
#